data_AF-A0A3B0SZH0-F1
#
_entry.id   AF-A0A3B0SZH0-F1
#
_cell.length_a   1.000
_cell.length_b   1.000
_cell.length_c   1.000
_cell.angle_alpha   90.00
_cell.angle_beta   90.00
_cell.angle_gamma   90.00
#
_symmetry.space_group_name_H-M   'P 1'
#
loop_
_entity.id
_entity.type
_entity.pdbx_description
1 polymer ?
#
loop_
_entity_poly.entity_id
_entity_poly.type
_entity_poly.pdbx_seq_one_letter_code
_entity_poly.pdbx_strand_id
1 'polypeptide(L)' 'HWMKRGFDALEIQAPETGLFGGDAPNLADICLIPQLYNARRFGMDLVDYPKLLRIDAECAALEAFKKSTPEMAKEMA' A
#
# COMPACT_ATOMS: atom_id res chain seq x y z
N HIS A 1 -13.57 -0.44 -11.48
CA HIS A 1 -13.85 0.99 -11.71
C HIS A 1 -13.47 1.87 -10.51
N TRP A 2 -13.97 1.61 -9.30
CA TRP A 2 -13.73 2.47 -8.12
C TRP A 2 -12.28 2.43 -7.59
N MET A 3 -11.67 1.24 -7.46
CA MET A 3 -10.25 1.10 -7.07
C MET A 3 -9.32 1.91 -8.00
N LYS A 4 -9.49 1.76 -9.32
CA LYS A 4 -8.71 2.50 -10.32
C LYS A 4 -8.78 4.01 -10.09
N ARG A 5 -9.98 4.56 -9.93
CA ARG A 5 -10.16 6.01 -9.70
C ARG A 5 -9.46 6.47 -8.41
N GLY A 6 -9.51 5.66 -7.35
CA GLY A 6 -8.80 5.94 -6.10
C GLY A 6 -7.29 5.95 -6.29
N PHE A 7 -6.74 4.90 -6.93
CA PHE A 7 -5.30 4.81 -7.19
C PHE A 7 -4.80 5.89 -8.15
N ASP A 8 -5.56 6.21 -9.20
CA ASP A 8 -5.22 7.32 -10.11
C ASP A 8 -5.04 8.64 -9.34
N ALA A 9 -5.94 8.94 -8.39
CA ALA A 9 -5.86 10.14 -7.57
C ALA A 9 -4.73 10.07 -6.52
N LEU A 10 -4.48 8.91 -5.93
CA LEU A 10 -3.42 8.71 -4.93
C LEU A 10 -2.03 8.76 -5.56
N GLU A 11 -1.85 8.19 -6.75
CA GLU A 11 -0.58 8.21 -7.49
C GLU A 11 -0.16 9.65 -7.83
N ILE A 12 -1.11 10.52 -8.19
CA ILE A 12 -0.85 11.95 -8.43
C ILE A 12 -0.40 12.66 -7.15
N GLN A 13 -0.99 12.30 -6.00
CA GLN A 13 -0.71 12.91 -4.71
C GLN A 13 0.52 12.30 -4.01
N ALA A 14 0.96 11.11 -4.44
CA ALA A 14 2.05 10.40 -3.81
C ALA A 14 3.35 11.21 -3.96
N PRO A 15 4.15 11.31 -2.88
CA PRO A 15 5.43 11.97 -2.95
C PRO A 15 6.38 11.24 -3.89
N GLU A 16 7.29 11.99 -4.51
CA GLU A 16 8.32 11.41 -5.38
C GLU A 16 9.27 10.49 -4.59
N THR A 17 9.49 10.78 -3.30
CA THR A 17 10.36 10.03 -2.40
C THR A 17 9.73 9.85 -1.03
N GLY A 18 10.05 8.76 -0.33
CA GLY A 18 9.54 8.49 1.01
C GLY A 18 8.05 8.12 1.05
N LEU A 19 7.48 8.04 2.24
CA LEU A 19 6.10 7.62 2.48
C LEU A 19 5.15 8.82 2.44
N PHE A 20 3.82 8.60 2.47
CA PHE A 20 2.88 9.71 2.67
C PHE A 20 3.11 10.43 4.01
N GLY A 21 3.62 9.72 5.02
CA GLY A 21 4.09 10.32 6.27
C GLY A 21 5.53 10.85 6.27
N GLY A 22 6.22 10.86 5.12
CA GLY A 22 7.63 11.23 5.03
C GLY A 22 8.54 10.08 5.47
N ASP A 23 9.26 10.26 6.57
CA ASP A 23 10.23 9.28 7.10
C ASP A 23 9.57 8.13 7.88
N ALA A 24 8.31 8.30 8.30
CA ALA A 24 7.56 7.30 9.03
C ALA A 24 6.14 7.16 8.46
N PRO A 25 5.53 5.95 8.47
CA PRO A 25 4.18 5.75 7.97
C PRO A 25 3.15 6.60 8.72
N ASN A 26 2.19 7.17 7.99
CA ASN A 26 1.01 7.80 8.59
C ASN A 26 -0.28 7.03 8.24
N LEU A 27 -1.43 7.61 8.54
CA LEU A 27 -2.72 6.99 8.28
C LEU A 27 -2.95 6.68 6.78
N ALA A 28 -2.44 7.50 5.86
CA ALA A 28 -2.58 7.26 4.44
C ALA A 28 -1.82 6.00 4.01
N ASP A 29 -0.58 5.81 4.49
CA ASP A 29 0.20 4.59 4.24
C ASP A 29 -0.52 3.36 4.81
N ILE A 30 -1.00 3.45 6.06
CA ILE A 30 -1.73 2.37 6.74
C ILE A 30 -2.99 1.95 5.96
N CYS A 31 -3.70 2.90 5.34
CA CYS A 31 -4.87 2.60 4.52
C CYS A 31 -4.51 2.13 3.09
N LEU A 32 -3.38 2.60 2.54
CA LEU A 32 -2.93 2.24 1.20
C LEU A 32 -2.53 0.76 1.10
N ILE A 33 -1.76 0.24 2.06
CA ILE A 33 -1.20 -1.11 1.97
C ILE A 33 -2.28 -2.20 1.86
N PRO A 34 -3.32 -2.24 2.72
CA PRO A 34 -4.40 -3.22 2.56
C PRO A 34 -5.18 -3.03 1.25
N GLN A 35 -5.27 -1.80 0.75
CA GLN A 35 -5.97 -1.51 -0.49
C GLN A 35 -5.19 -2.03 -1.71
N LEU A 36 -3.86 -1.91 -1.73
CA LEU A 36 -3.00 -2.52 -2.75
C LEU A 36 -2.98 -4.05 -2.66
N TYR A 37 -2.98 -4.61 -1.44
CA TYR A 37 -3.15 -6.06 -1.25
C TYR A 37 -4.46 -6.56 -1.88
N ASN A 38 -5.57 -5.88 -1.60
CA ASN A 38 -6.87 -6.24 -2.19
C ASN A 38 -6.86 -6.12 -3.71
N ALA A 39 -6.22 -5.10 -4.27
CA ALA A 39 -6.09 -4.94 -5.73
C ALA A 39 -5.38 -6.15 -6.36
N ARG A 40 -4.26 -6.60 -5.76
CA ARG A 40 -3.55 -7.82 -6.20
C ARG A 40 -4.42 -9.07 -6.05
N ARG A 41 -5.10 -9.22 -4.90
CA ARG A 41 -5.97 -10.36 -4.63
C ARG A 41 -7.12 -10.49 -5.63
N PHE A 42 -7.62 -9.37 -6.15
CA PHE A 42 -8.69 -9.34 -7.15
C PHE A 42 -8.17 -9.23 -8.60
N GLY A 43 -6.86 -9.39 -8.83
CA GLY A 43 -6.27 -9.46 -10.17
C GLY A 43 -6.21 -8.13 -10.91
N MET A 44 -6.20 -7.00 -10.20
CA MET A 44 -6.00 -5.69 -10.80
C MET A 44 -4.51 -5.47 -11.10
N ASP A 45 -4.21 -5.05 -12.33
CA ASP A 45 -2.87 -4.59 -12.70
C ASP A 45 -2.56 -3.24 -12.03
N LEU A 46 -1.33 -3.11 -11.53
CA LEU A 46 -0.84 -1.95 -10.79
C LEU A 46 0.35 -1.27 -11.48
N VAL A 47 0.71 -1.69 -12.70
CA VAL A 47 1.85 -1.14 -13.46
C VAL A 47 1.79 0.39 -13.64
N ASP A 48 0.57 0.96 -13.69
CA ASP A 48 0.34 2.40 -13.83
C ASP A 48 0.56 3.19 -12.53
N TYR A 49 0.91 2.53 -11.41
CA TYR A 49 1.03 3.15 -10.09
C TYR A 49 2.43 2.98 -9.44
N PRO A 50 3.51 3.38 -10.13
CA PRO A 50 4.87 3.15 -9.66
C PRO A 50 5.18 3.81 -8.29
N LYS A 51 4.63 4.98 -7.98
CA LYS A 51 4.85 5.62 -6.67
C LYS A 51 4.15 4.87 -5.55
N LEU A 52 2.91 4.44 -5.77
CA LEU A 52 2.20 3.62 -4.79
C LEU A 52 2.88 2.26 -4.58
N LEU A 53 3.40 1.64 -5.65
CA LEU A 53 4.18 0.40 -5.55
C LEU A 53 5.51 0.59 -4.81
N ARG A 54 6.17 1.74 -4.96
CA ARG A 54 7.36 2.10 -4.18
C ARG A 54 7.04 2.22 -2.69
N ILE A 55 5.99 2.97 -2.35
CA ILE A 55 5.53 3.13 -0.95
C ILE A 55 5.17 1.77 -0.35
N ASP A 56 4.50 0.90 -1.11
CA ASP A 56 4.18 -0.45 -0.69
C ASP A 56 5.42 -1.29 -0.35
N ALA A 57 6.46 -1.22 -1.17
CA ALA A 57 7.73 -1.89 -0.92
C ALA A 57 8.45 -1.34 0.32
N GLU A 58 8.47 -0.02 0.51
CA GLU A 58 9.08 0.63 1.68
C GLU A 58 8.33 0.24 2.98
N CYS A 59 6.99 0.27 2.97
CA CYS A 59 6.20 -0.18 4.12
C CYS A 59 6.40 -1.68 4.40
N ALA A 60 6.44 -2.53 3.38
CA ALA A 60 6.64 -3.98 3.52
C ALA A 60 8.01 -4.36 4.14
N ALA A 61 9.01 -3.47 4.05
CA ALA A 61 10.29 -3.66 4.72
C ALA A 61 10.21 -3.52 6.25
N LEU A 62 9.20 -2.81 6.76
CA LEU A 62 9.02 -2.55 8.19
C LEU A 62 8.37 -3.75 8.90
N GLU A 63 8.95 -4.17 10.03
CA GLU A 63 8.47 -5.31 10.81
C GLU A 63 7.01 -5.17 11.26
N ALA A 64 6.55 -3.95 11.52
CA ALA A 64 5.15 -3.69 11.89
C ALA A 64 4.16 -4.10 10.78
N PHE A 65 4.49 -3.82 9.51
CA PHE A 65 3.63 -4.18 8.37
C PHE A 65 3.69 -5.67 8.04
N LYS A 66 4.86 -6.29 8.16
CA LYS A 66 4.98 -7.76 8.00
C LYS A 66 4.05 -8.49 8.97
N LYS A 67 4.07 -8.07 10.24
CA LYS A 67 3.27 -8.62 11.34
C LYS A 67 1.77 -8.34 11.24
N SER A 68 1.35 -7.41 10.39
CA SER A 68 -0.06 -7.06 10.20
C SER A 68 -0.68 -7.65 8.93
N THR A 69 0.01 -8.57 8.25
CA THR A 69 -0.52 -9.23 7.05
C THR A 69 -1.71 -10.16 7.39
N PRO A 70 -2.69 -10.33 6.49
CA PRO A 70 -3.79 -11.27 6.70
C PRO A 70 -3.34 -12.71 6.99
N GLU A 71 -2.19 -13.12 6.44
CA GLU A 71 -1.56 -14.42 6.65
C GLU A 71 -1.09 -14.58 8.10
N MET A 72 -0.38 -13.58 8.65
CA MET A 72 0.07 -13.61 10.05
C MET A 72 -1.10 -13.51 11.04
N ALA A 73 -2.16 -12.79 10.72
CA ALA A 73 -3.34 -12.72 11.58
C ALA A 73 -4.06 -14.09 11.74
N LYS A 74 -3.96 -14.98 10.73
CA LYS A 74 -4.53 -16.33 10.79
C LYS A 74 -3.67 -17.31 11.58
N GLU A 75 -2.36 -17.11 11.63
CA GLU A 75 -1.44 -17.98 12.37
C GLU A 75 -1.55 -17.78 13.90
N MET A 76 -2.03 -16.61 14.32
CA MET A 76 -2.23 -16.24 15.73
C MET A 76 -3.62 -16.62 16.28
N ALA A 77 -4.48 -17.24 15.47
CA ALA A 77 -5.86 -17.61 15.81
C ALA A 77 -6.02 -19.14 15.95
#